data_AF-A0A535N8Z4-F1
#
_entry.id   AF-A0A535N8Z4-F1
#
_cell.length_a   1.000
_cell.length_b   1.000
_cell.length_c   1.000
_cell.angle_alpha   90.00
_cell.angle_beta   90.00
_cell.angle_gamma   90.00
#
_symmetry.space_group_name_H-M   'P 1'
#
loop_
_entity.id
_entity.type
_entity.pdbx_description
1 polymer ?
#
loop_
_entity_poly.entity_id
_entity_poly.type
_entity_poly.pdbx_seq_one_letter_code
_entity_poly.pdbx_strand_id
1 'polypeptide(L)' 'MSQQPMSRESIEKKPRTRGADTVVASVCPYCAVGCSQLVYVKDKHIVDIEGNPDSPINEGTLCPKGAS' A
#
# COMPACT_ATOMS: atom_id res chain seq x y z
N MET A 1 13.58 6.39 -29.98
CA MET A 1 12.43 6.05 -29.11
C MET A 1 11.35 7.09 -29.32
N SER A 2 10.21 6.70 -29.90
CA SER A 2 9.04 7.58 -30.03
C SER A 2 8.56 7.97 -28.63
N GLN A 3 8.28 9.26 -28.41
CA GLN A 3 7.67 9.70 -27.15
C GLN A 3 6.31 9.00 -27.02
N GLN A 4 6.15 8.24 -25.93
CA GLN A 4 4.86 7.67 -25.58
C GLN A 4 3.86 8.81 -25.35
N PRO A 5 2.60 8.71 -25.81
CA PRO A 5 1.60 9.77 -25.67
C PRO A 5 1.07 9.85 -24.24
N MET A 6 1.91 10.26 -23.29
CA MET A 6 1.51 10.45 -21.90
C MET A 6 1.06 11.90 -21.67
N SER A 7 -0.10 12.07 -21.02
CA SER A 7 -0.55 13.39 -20.58
C SER A 7 0.35 13.93 -19.44
N ARG A 8 0.40 15.25 -19.27
CA ARG A 8 1.11 15.88 -18.14
C ARG A 8 0.66 15.32 -16.80
N GLU A 9 -0.64 15.15 -16.60
CA GLU A 9 -1.22 14.56 -15.39
C GLU A 9 -0.69 13.14 -15.13
N SER A 10 -0.55 12.32 -16.17
CA SER A 10 -0.02 10.95 -16.03
C SER A 10 1.44 10.95 -15.59
N ILE A 11 2.22 11.93 -16.06
CA ILE A 11 3.63 12.09 -15.69
C ILE A 11 3.77 12.53 -14.22
N GLU A 12 2.86 13.38 -13.73
CA GLU A 12 2.94 13.95 -12.39
C GLU A 12 2.40 13.02 -11.28
N LYS A 13 1.56 12.04 -11.63
CA LYS A 13 1.02 11.06 -10.68
C LYS A 13 2.13 10.31 -9.96
N LYS A 14 1.95 10.14 -8.65
CA LYS A 14 2.86 9.41 -7.75
C LYS A 14 2.03 8.41 -6.93
N PRO A 15 2.64 7.32 -6.42
CA PRO A 15 1.98 6.43 -5.48
C PRO A 15 1.44 7.19 -4.28
N ARG A 16 0.26 6.79 -3.79
CA ARG A 16 -0.40 7.41 -2.62
C ARG A 16 0.48 7.36 -1.37
N THR A 17 1.30 6.32 -1.26
CA THR A 17 2.21 6.04 -0.14
C THR A 17 3.47 6.90 -0.10
N ARG A 18 3.84 7.58 -1.21
CA ARG A 18 5.14 8.29 -1.32
C ARG A 18 5.33 9.40 -0.27
N GLY A 19 4.25 10.01 0.21
CA GLY A 19 4.29 11.11 1.16
C GLY A 19 3.89 10.73 2.58
N ALA A 20 3.92 9.44 2.94
CA ALA A 20 3.60 9.01 4.29
C ALA A 20 4.71 9.42 5.28
N ASP A 21 4.30 9.89 6.47
CA ASP A 21 5.22 10.28 7.55
C ASP A 21 5.74 9.07 8.31
N THR A 22 4.92 8.01 8.39
CA THR A 22 5.24 6.79 9.13
C THR A 22 4.57 5.60 8.47
N VAL A 23 5.24 4.45 8.54
CA VAL A 23 4.70 3.15 8.12
C VAL A 23 4.72 2.23 9.33
N VAL A 24 3.59 1.61 9.64
CA VAL A 24 3.43 0.74 10.82
C VAL A 24 3.05 -0.66 10.36
N ALA A 25 3.81 -1.67 10.78
CA ALA A 25 3.44 -3.05 10.57
C ALA A 25 2.26 -3.44 11.47
N SER A 26 1.28 -4.14 10.91
CA SER A 26 0.06 -4.57 11.60
C SER A 26 -0.39 -5.93 11.07
N VAL A 27 -1.44 -6.49 11.68
CA VAL A 27 -2.08 -7.74 11.28
C VAL A 27 -3.50 -7.44 10.81
N CYS A 28 -3.85 -7.99 9.65
CA CYS A 28 -5.18 -7.91 9.07
C CYS A 28 -6.23 -8.55 10.00
N PRO A 29 -7.29 -7.82 10.42
CA PRO A 29 -8.23 -8.30 11.43
C PRO A 29 -9.38 -9.15 10.86
N TYR A 30 -9.41 -9.42 9.55
CA TYR A 30 -10.61 -9.95 8.90
C TYR A 30 -10.80 -11.46 9.04
N CYS A 31 -9.78 -12.26 8.79
CA CYS A 31 -9.89 -13.72 8.84
C CYS A 31 -8.70 -14.33 9.58
N ALA A 32 -8.79 -15.64 9.86
CA ALA A 32 -7.82 -16.35 10.67
C ALA A 32 -6.41 -16.48 10.05
N VAL A 33 -6.22 -16.13 8.77
CA VAL A 33 -4.89 -16.17 8.12
C VAL A 33 -3.91 -15.21 8.79
N GLY A 34 -4.40 -14.06 9.30
CA GLY A 34 -3.54 -13.08 9.96
C GLY A 34 -2.48 -12.48 9.04
N CYS A 35 -2.87 -12.12 7.81
CA CYS A 35 -1.97 -11.47 6.84
C CYS A 35 -1.27 -10.26 7.46
N SER A 36 0.03 -10.12 7.24
CA SER A 36 0.76 -8.93 7.67
C SER A 36 0.53 -7.79 6.68
N GLN A 37 0.34 -6.60 7.22
CA GLN A 37 0.07 -5.38 6.46
C GLN A 37 0.99 -4.23 6.92
N LEU A 38 1.24 -3.31 6.01
CA LEU A 38 1.90 -2.03 6.25
C LEU A 38 0.85 -0.93 6.16
N VAL A 39 0.67 -0.21 7.27
CA VAL A 39 -0.26 0.91 7.39
C VAL A 39 0.51 2.20 7.19
N TYR A 40 0.20 2.93 6.13
CA TYR A 40 0.84 4.21 5.80
C TYR A 40 0.04 5.35 6.43
N VAL A 41 0.73 6.17 7.24
CA VAL A 41 0.12 7.27 8.00
C VAL A 41 0.72 8.59 7.54
N LYS A 42 -0.14 9.59 7.33
CA LYS A 42 0.23 10.97 7.05
C LYS A 42 -0.65 11.92 7.84
N ASP A 43 -0.07 12.96 8.44
CA ASP A 43 -0.82 13.96 9.22
C ASP A 43 -1.71 13.32 10.29
N LYS A 44 -1.23 12.22 10.91
CA LYS A 44 -1.93 11.37 11.89
C LYS A 44 -3.17 10.62 11.36
N HIS A 45 -3.36 10.54 10.05
CA HIS A 45 -4.43 9.79 9.40
C HIS A 45 -3.86 8.65 8.55
N ILE A 46 -4.59 7.53 8.48
CA ILE A 46 -4.25 6.42 7.58
C ILE A 46 -4.58 6.87 6.15
N VAL A 47 -3.61 6.77 5.24
CA VAL A 47 -3.77 7.15 3.83
C VAL A 47 -3.78 5.95 2.89
N ASP A 48 -3.16 4.84 3.31
CA ASP A 48 -3.16 3.59 2.55
C ASP A 48 -2.81 2.39 3.43
N ILE A 49 -3.16 1.19 2.94
CA ILE A 49 -2.75 -0.10 3.51
C ILE A 49 -2.27 -0.99 2.37
N GLU A 50 -1.08 -1.57 2.53
CA GLU A 50 -0.54 -2.56 1.60
C GLU A 50 -0.10 -3.81 2.36
N GLY A 51 0.10 -4.94 1.68
CA GLY A 51 0.62 -6.13 2.33
C GLY A 51 2.11 -5.97 2.63
N ASN A 52 2.58 -6.56 3.72
CA ASN A 52 4.01 -6.54 4.06
C ASN A 52 4.77 -7.60 3.24
N PRO A 53 5.68 -7.22 2.31
CA PRO A 53 6.43 -8.16 1.50
C PRO A 53 7.33 -9.09 2.31
N ASP A 54 7.77 -8.65 3.49
CA ASP A 54 8.65 -9.43 4.38
C ASP A 54 7.88 -10.52 5.16
N SER A 55 6.56 -10.61 5.00
CA SER A 55 5.76 -11.57 5.73
C SER A 55 5.88 -12.98 5.15
N PRO A 56 6.18 -13.99 5.99
CA PRO A 56 6.16 -15.39 5.55
C PRO A 56 4.74 -15.93 5.33
N ILE A 57 3.71 -15.19 5.75
CA ILE A 57 2.30 -15.64 5.67
C ILE A 57 1.69 -15.28 4.32
N ASN A 58 1.94 -14.06 3.84
CA ASN A 58 1.28 -13.52 2.67
C ASN A 58 2.22 -12.87 1.65
N GLU A 59 3.52 -12.71 1.94
CA GLU A 59 4.53 -12.19 1.01
C GLU A 59 4.10 -10.89 0.31
N GLY A 60 3.42 -10.00 1.05
CA GLY A 60 2.89 -8.74 0.51
C GLY A 60 1.52 -8.81 -0.18
N THR A 61 0.95 -10.00 -0.34
CA THR A 61 -0.36 -10.18 -0.98
C THR A 61 -1.50 -9.97 0.01
N LEU A 62 -2.55 -9.26 -0.40
CA LEU A 62 -3.78 -9.09 0.37
C LEU A 62 -4.99 -9.49 -0.48
N CYS A 63 -5.99 -10.11 0.17
CA CYS A 63 -7.28 -10.35 -0.47
C CYS A 63 -8.11 -9.04 -0.51
N PRO A 64 -9.23 -8.98 -1.24
CA PRO A 64 -10.06 -7.76 -1.31
C PRO A 64 -10.56 -7.26 0.06
N LYS A 65 -10.63 -8.12 1.07
CA LYS A 65 -10.94 -7.71 2.45
C LYS A 65 -9.76 -7.03 3.13
N GLY A 66 -8.55 -7.51 2.90
CA GLY A 66 -7.35 -6.95 3.54
C GLY A 66 -6.84 -5.69 2.85
N ALA A 67 -7.09 -5.54 1.55
CA ALA A 67 -6.63 -4.41 0.73
C ALA A 67 -7.66 -3.26 0.63
N SER A 68 -8.72 -3.30 1.43
CA SER A 68 -9.83 -2.33 1.40
C SER A 68 -9.57 -1.08 2.23
#